data_AF-A0A0V8D6L7-F1
#
_entry.id   AF-A0A0V8D6L7-F1
#
_cell.length_a   1.000
_cell.length_b   1.000
_cell.length_c   1.000
_cell.angle_alpha   90.00
_cell.angle_beta   90.00
_cell.angle_gamma   90.00
#
_symmetry.space_group_name_H-M   'P 1'
#
loop_
_entity.id
_entity.type
_entity.pdbx_description
1 polymer ?
#
loop_
_entity_poly.entity_id
_entity_poly.type
_entity_poly.pdbx_seq_one_letter_code
_entity_poly.pdbx_strand_id
1 'polypeptide(L)' 'MVNSSITAKPFFEKMGYKETKKNCVHLRGQDFVNFTLKKVVE' A
#
# COMPACT_ATOMS: atom_id res chain seq x y z
N MET A 1 3.88 -6.34 7.73
CA MET A 1 3.99 -5.39 6.61
C MET A 1 3.07 -5.89 5.51
N VAL A 2 2.32 -5.03 4.83
CA VAL A 2 1.31 -5.42 3.81
C VAL A 2 1.50 -4.59 2.55
N ASN A 3 1.17 -5.16 1.39
CA ASN A 3 1.07 -4.38 0.15
C ASN A 3 -0.40 -4.10 -0.13
N SER A 4 -0.71 -2.85 -0.47
CA SER A 4 -2.06 -2.35 -0.72
C SER A 4 -2.12 -1.61 -2.04
N SER A 5 -3.18 -1.79 -2.81
CA SER A 5 -3.49 -0.93 -3.95
C SER A 5 -3.77 0.51 -3.50
N ILE A 6 -3.80 1.45 -4.46
CA ILE A 6 -4.29 2.82 -4.25
C ILE A 6 -5.66 2.83 -3.57
N THR A 7 -6.59 1.98 -4.03
CA THR A 7 -7.97 1.96 -3.55
C THR A 7 -8.13 1.34 -2.16
N ALA A 8 -7.29 0.38 -1.79
CA ALA A 8 -7.32 -0.26 -0.48
C ALA A 8 -6.50 0.50 0.59
N LYS A 9 -5.61 1.41 0.18
CA LYS A 9 -4.74 2.16 1.10
C LYS A 9 -5.52 2.88 2.22
N PRO A 10 -6.63 3.61 1.94
CA PRO A 10 -7.38 4.32 2.98
C PRO A 10 -8.01 3.37 4.02
N PHE A 11 -8.34 2.14 3.64
CA PHE A 11 -8.85 1.15 4.59
C PHE A 11 -7.77 0.73 5.60
N PHE A 12 -6.55 0.45 5.13
CA PHE A 12 -5.44 0.11 6.02
C PHE A 12 -5.00 1.30 6.88
N GLU A 13 -5.02 2.52 6.35
CA GLU A 13 -4.72 3.73 7.13
C GLU A 13 -5.71 3.91 8.28
N LYS A 14 -7.01 3.73 8.04
CA LYS A 14 -8.04 3.73 9.10
C LYS A 14 -7.82 2.64 10.15
N MET A 15 -7.16 1.54 9.81
CA MET A 15 -6.80 0.45 10.73
C MET A 15 -5.46 0.68 11.46
N GLY A 16 -4.85 1.86 11.34
CA GLY A 16 -3.60 2.21 12.02
C GLY A 16 -2.34 1.77 11.28
N TYR A 17 -2.43 1.46 9.99
CA TYR A 17 -1.25 1.21 9.17
C TYR A 17 -0.72 2.53 8.59
N LYS A 18 0.60 2.67 8.55
CA LYS A 18 1.27 3.81 7.89
C LYS A 18 2.03 3.34 6.67
N GLU A 19 2.02 4.15 5.62
CA GLU A 19 2.83 3.91 4.42
C GLU A 19 4.31 3.92 4.79
N THR A 20 5.05 2.93 4.31
CA THR A 20 6.51 2.86 4.41
C THR A 20 7.18 3.01 3.05
N LYS A 21 6.49 2.66 1.96
CA LYS A 21 7.05 2.72 0.61
C LYS A 21 5.95 2.78 -0.45
N LYS A 22 6.16 3.61 -1.47
CA LYS A 22 5.41 3.57 -2.73
C LYS A 22 6.13 2.66 -3.73
N ASN A 23 5.39 1.75 -4.36
CA ASN A 23 5.93 0.85 -5.39
C ASN A 23 5.26 1.11 -6.74
N CYS A 24 5.99 0.78 -7.80
CA CYS A 24 5.49 0.69 -9.17
C CYS A 24 5.69 -0.75 -9.65
N VAL A 25 4.65 -1.37 -10.19
CA VAL A 25 4.66 -2.76 -10.68
C VAL A 25 4.19 -2.77 -12.12
N HIS A 26 5.00 -3.35 -13.00
CA HIS A 26 4.63 -3.57 -14.39
C HIS A 26 3.88 -4.90 -14.53
N LEU A 27 2.64 -4.86 -15.00
CA LEU A 27 1.80 -6.05 -15.18
C LEU A 27 0.99 -5.92 -16.48
N ARG A 28 1.04 -6.93 -17.34
CA ARG A 28 0.28 -6.97 -18.61
C ARG A 28 0.51 -5.72 -19.50
N GLY A 29 1.73 -5.20 -19.55
CA GLY A 29 2.06 -4.02 -20.34
C GLY A 29 1.65 -2.68 -19.72
N GLN A 30 1.15 -2.68 -18.47
CA GLN A 30 0.72 -1.47 -17.76
C GLN A 30 1.44 -1.32 -16.42
N ASP A 31 1.72 -0.07 -16.05
CA ASP A 31 2.30 0.27 -14.75
C ASP A 31 1.21 0.54 -13.72
N PHE A 32 1.32 -0.15 -12.58
CA PHE A 32 0.43 -0.02 -11.45
C PHE A 32 1.15 0.51 -10.23
N VAL A 33 0.53 1.46 -9.55
CA VAL A 33 1.05 1.99 -8.28
C VAL A 33 0.38 1.27 -7.12
N ASN A 34 1.21 0.77 -6.19
CA ASN A 34 0.76 0.22 -4.91
C ASN A 34 1.65 0.73 -3.78
N PHE A 35 1.29 0.39 -2.54
CA PHE A 35 1.96 0.89 -1.34
C PHE A 35 2.26 -0.25 -0.38
N THR A 36 3.46 -0.26 0.16
CA THR A 36 3.80 -1.07 1.32
C THR A 36 3.45 -0.28 2.57
N LEU A 37 2.65 -0.88 3.45
CA LEU A 37 2.27 -0.32 4.75
C LEU A 37 2.72 -1.21 5.91
N LYS A 38 2.95 -0.59 7.07
CA LYS A 38 3.25 -1.27 8.34
C LYS A 38 2.26 -0.81 9.40
N LYS A 39 1.69 -1.77 10.14
CA LYS A 39 0.83 -1.47 11.30
C LYS A 39 1.69 -0.80 12.36
N VAL A 40 1.24 0.36 12.83
CA VAL A 40 1.82 0.98 14.02
C VAL A 40 1.05 0.38 15.20
N VAL A 41 1.76 -0.33 16.07
CA VAL A 41 1.24 -0.76 17.36
C VAL A 41 1.80 0.27 18.34
N GLU A 42 0.91 1.09 18.90
CA GLU A 42 1.24 1.86 20.11
C GLU A 42 1.21 0.95 21.33
#